data_AF-A0A438M5B0-F1
#
_entry.id   AF-A0A438M5B0-F1
#
_cell.length_a   1.000
_cell.length_b   1.000
_cell.length_c   1.000
_cell.angle_alpha   90.00
_cell.angle_beta   90.00
_cell.angle_gamma   90.00
#
_symmetry.space_group_name_H-M   'P 1'
#
loop_
_entity.id
_entity.type
_entity.pdbx_description
1 polymer ?
#
loop_
_entity_poly.entity_id
_entity_poly.type
_entity_poly.pdbx_seq_one_letter_code
_entity_poly.pdbx_strand_id
1 'polypeptide(L)'
;MFGDPTTWGDPDTATVADTTRYGSATAMAWDRLHPILTHRAAWHDFPGDLPFIEGTAIRLQVDHLPSGGDPKPLWLSWSGTDATEHDVDRLWQAFLRRFDLEHTSAGPSPGLCAPHAAATWTLLILAVHTRLRLARGLVQDLRRPWEKPLQAAELTPARVRRGFGTCAPRRRRLPVCPNPPGPVTDDLPGTEPRRTT
;
A
#
# COMPACT_ATOMS: atom_id res chain seq x y z
N MET A 1 -16.71 13.19 25.16
CA MET A 1 -17.41 13.13 23.86
C MET A 1 -17.23 11.75 23.22
N PHE A 2 -16.12 11.41 22.55
CA PHE A 2 -15.91 10.02 22.07
C PHE A 2 -15.76 8.95 23.17
N GLY A 3 -15.59 9.36 24.44
CA GLY A 3 -15.59 8.46 25.60
C GLY A 3 -16.96 8.25 26.24
N ASP A 4 -17.99 8.98 25.81
CA ASP A 4 -19.35 8.87 26.35
C ASP A 4 -20.35 8.56 25.21
N PRO A 5 -20.79 7.29 25.08
CA PRO A 5 -21.72 6.84 24.04
C PRO A 5 -23.04 7.60 23.99
N THR A 6 -23.48 8.16 25.11
CA THR A 6 -24.76 8.89 25.17
C THR A 6 -24.73 10.20 24.39
N THR A 7 -23.53 10.69 24.04
CA THR A 7 -23.32 11.97 23.36
C THR A 7 -23.27 11.89 21.83
N TRP A 8 -23.36 10.69 21.24
CA TRP A 8 -23.17 10.51 19.79
C TRP A 8 -24.47 10.59 18.99
N GLY A 9 -25.60 10.24 19.62
CA GLY A 9 -26.86 10.03 18.90
C GLY A 9 -26.85 8.76 18.04
N ASP A 10 -27.90 8.58 17.24
CA ASP A 10 -27.98 7.48 16.29
C ASP A 10 -26.97 7.69 15.15
N PRO A 11 -26.32 6.62 14.65
CA PRO A 11 -25.42 6.74 13.51
C PRO A 11 -26.19 7.05 12.23
N ASP A 12 -25.63 7.90 11.38
CA ASP A 12 -26.17 8.20 10.06
C ASP A 12 -26.04 7.00 9.11
N THR A 13 -24.92 6.27 9.22
CA THR A 13 -24.65 5.06 8.45
C THR A 13 -24.02 3.99 9.35
N ALA A 14 -24.45 2.74 9.21
CA ALA A 14 -23.85 1.61 9.90
C ALA A 14 -23.70 0.40 8.97
N THR A 15 -22.55 -0.26 9.03
CA THR A 15 -22.24 -1.46 8.24
C THR A 15 -21.69 -2.57 9.12
N VAL A 16 -21.92 -3.81 8.68
CA VAL A 16 -21.35 -5.02 9.27
C VAL A 16 -20.77 -5.86 8.13
N ALA A 17 -19.48 -6.17 8.22
CA ALA A 17 -18.77 -6.92 7.19
C ALA A 17 -17.90 -8.01 7.81
N ASP A 18 -17.98 -9.23 7.26
CA ASP A 18 -17.10 -10.32 7.68
C ASP A 18 -15.68 -10.12 7.17
N THR A 19 -14.71 -10.35 8.05
CA THR A 19 -13.29 -10.28 7.71
C THR A 19 -12.60 -11.61 8.03
N THR A 20 -11.64 -11.98 7.18
CA THR A 20 -10.87 -13.22 7.36
C THR A 20 -9.96 -13.20 8.60
N ARG A 21 -9.60 -12.01 9.11
CA ARG A 21 -8.58 -11.85 10.17
C ARG A 21 -9.10 -11.32 11.49
N TYR A 22 -10.24 -10.62 11.48
CA TYR A 22 -10.72 -9.90 12.65
C TYR A 22 -12.13 -10.33 13.07
N GLY A 23 -12.70 -11.33 12.39
CA GLY A 23 -14.12 -11.69 12.54
C GLY A 23 -15.02 -10.66 11.87
N SER A 24 -16.19 -10.44 12.42
CA SER A 24 -17.09 -9.37 12.00
C SER A 24 -16.50 -8.01 12.33
N ALA A 25 -16.59 -7.10 11.37
CA ALA A 25 -16.24 -5.69 11.52
C ALA A 25 -17.53 -4.88 11.47
N THR A 26 -17.85 -4.21 12.58
CA THR A 26 -18.96 -3.27 12.67
C THR A 26 -18.42 -1.85 12.58
N ALA A 27 -18.88 -1.09 11.59
CA ALA A 27 -18.56 0.32 11.44
C ALA A 27 -19.82 1.16 11.61
N MET A 28 -19.73 2.21 12.41
CA MET A 28 -20.79 3.20 12.62
C MET A 28 -20.23 4.58 12.31
N ALA A 29 -20.98 5.38 11.58
CA ALA A 29 -20.56 6.68 11.08
C ALA A 29 -21.54 7.77 11.51
N TRP A 30 -20.99 8.91 11.91
CA TRP A 30 -21.74 10.11 12.28
C TRP A 30 -21.15 11.32 11.59
N ASP A 31 -21.99 12.10 10.93
CA ASP A 31 -21.62 13.37 10.34
C ASP A 31 -21.54 14.46 11.41
N ARG A 32 -20.51 15.29 11.30
CA ARG A 32 -20.24 16.43 12.18
C ARG A 32 -20.11 16.04 13.65
N LEU A 33 -19.83 14.76 13.95
CA LEU A 33 -19.48 14.34 15.30
C LEU A 33 -18.03 14.73 15.60
N HIS A 34 -17.87 15.87 16.26
CA HIS A 34 -16.57 16.40 16.64
C HIS A 34 -16.56 16.91 18.10
N PRO A 35 -15.39 16.97 18.76
CA PRO A 35 -15.28 17.63 20.05
C PRO A 35 -15.75 19.08 19.98
N ILE A 36 -16.44 19.55 21.02
CA ILE A 36 -16.83 20.96 21.14
C ILE A 36 -15.58 21.83 20.96
N LEU A 37 -15.66 22.74 20.00
CA LEU A 37 -14.59 23.69 19.75
C LEU A 37 -14.61 24.78 20.82
N THR A 38 -13.41 25.22 21.19
CA THR A 38 -13.19 26.38 22.06
C THR A 38 -12.16 27.27 21.40
N HIS A 39 -12.18 28.58 21.69
CA HIS A 39 -11.25 29.56 21.14
C HIS A 39 -9.84 29.35 21.70
N ARG A 40 -9.15 28.34 21.16
CA ARG A 40 -7.79 27.95 21.52
C ARG A 40 -7.06 27.38 20.30
N ALA A 41 -5.73 27.33 20.37
CA ALA A 41 -4.87 26.84 19.29
C ALA A 41 -5.25 27.50 17.95
N ALA A 42 -5.54 26.71 16.91
CA ALA A 42 -5.91 27.22 15.58
C ALA A 42 -7.18 28.10 15.56
N TRP A 43 -7.97 28.12 16.64
CA TRP A 43 -9.23 28.87 16.75
C TRP A 43 -9.16 30.09 17.65
N HIS A 44 -7.97 30.46 18.16
CA HIS A 44 -7.80 31.55 19.13
C HIS A 44 -8.36 32.88 18.63
N ASP A 45 -7.98 33.29 17.41
CA ASP A 45 -8.40 34.56 16.81
C ASP A 45 -9.58 34.40 15.84
N PHE A 46 -10.31 33.27 15.92
CA PHE A 46 -11.45 33.03 15.04
C PHE A 46 -12.57 34.03 15.39
N PRO A 47 -13.05 34.84 14.42
CA PRO A 47 -14.07 35.85 14.71
C PRO A 47 -15.45 35.21 14.85
N GLY A 48 -16.19 35.60 15.89
CA GLY A 48 -17.57 35.16 16.12
C GLY A 48 -17.68 33.71 16.61
N ASP A 49 -18.81 33.07 16.32
CA ASP A 49 -19.09 31.70 16.75
C ASP A 49 -18.23 30.68 15.98
N LEU A 50 -17.73 29.66 16.70
CA LEU A 50 -16.92 28.61 16.09
C LEU A 50 -17.75 27.71 15.18
N PRO A 51 -17.21 27.30 14.01
CA PRO A 51 -17.95 26.51 13.05
C PRO A 51 -18.17 25.09 13.56
N PHE A 52 -19.18 24.42 13.01
CA PHE A 52 -19.20 22.96 13.03
C PHE A 52 -18.10 22.42 12.11
N ILE A 53 -17.39 21.39 12.56
CA ILE A 53 -16.42 20.70 11.71
C ILE A 53 -17.21 19.80 10.77
N GLU A 54 -17.16 20.12 9.48
CA GLU A 54 -17.63 19.22 8.43
C GLU A 54 -16.70 18.00 8.34
N GLY A 55 -17.31 16.82 8.32
CA GLY A 55 -16.61 15.54 8.30
C GLY A 55 -17.38 14.44 9.01
N THR A 56 -17.10 13.20 8.66
CA THR A 56 -17.67 12.00 9.27
C THR A 56 -16.68 11.38 10.27
N ALA A 57 -17.15 11.12 11.48
CA ALA A 57 -16.44 10.28 12.44
C ALA A 57 -16.93 8.83 12.29
N ILE A 58 -16.00 7.89 12.16
CA ILE A 58 -16.31 6.46 11.98
C ILE A 58 -15.73 5.68 13.15
N ARG A 59 -16.58 4.99 13.88
CA ARG A 59 -16.18 4.03 14.92
C ARG A 59 -16.16 2.63 14.33
N LEU A 60 -14.99 2.02 14.30
CA LEU A 60 -14.77 0.65 13.86
C LEU A 60 -14.54 -0.26 15.07
N GLN A 61 -15.33 -1.33 15.16
CA GLN A 61 -15.19 -2.39 16.15
C GLN A 61 -15.05 -3.73 15.44
N VAL A 62 -14.16 -4.58 15.92
CA VAL A 62 -13.99 -5.94 15.40
C VAL A 62 -14.14 -6.98 16.50
N ASP A 63 -14.42 -8.22 16.15
CA ASP A 63 -14.60 -9.31 17.11
C ASP A 63 -13.29 -9.68 17.82
N HIS A 64 -12.17 -9.72 17.11
CA HIS A 64 -10.88 -10.10 17.67
C HIS A 64 -9.68 -9.54 16.92
N LEU A 65 -8.54 -9.46 17.60
CA LEU A 65 -7.25 -9.15 16.99
C LEU A 65 -6.44 -10.44 16.77
N PRO A 66 -5.75 -10.59 15.62
CA PRO A 66 -4.85 -11.72 15.38
C PRO A 66 -3.74 -11.89 16.44
N SER A 67 -3.38 -10.81 17.13
CA SER A 67 -2.40 -10.81 18.22
C SER A 67 -2.95 -11.31 19.55
N GLY A 68 -4.26 -11.55 19.66
CA GLY A 68 -4.93 -11.98 20.90
C GLY A 68 -5.19 -10.86 21.92
N GLY A 69 -4.92 -9.60 21.56
CA GLY A 69 -5.24 -8.44 22.40
C GLY A 69 -6.73 -8.09 22.40
N ASP A 70 -7.13 -7.28 23.39
CA ASP A 70 -8.48 -6.70 23.48
C ASP A 70 -8.77 -5.81 22.26
N PRO A 71 -9.79 -6.10 21.45
CA PRO A 71 -10.12 -5.35 20.23
C PRO A 71 -10.81 -4.03 20.61
N LYS A 72 -10.05 -3.05 21.10
CA LYS A 72 -10.62 -1.73 21.40
C LYS A 72 -11.14 -1.05 20.12
N PRO A 73 -12.26 -0.30 20.21
CA PRO A 73 -12.79 0.40 19.05
C PRO A 73 -11.80 1.44 18.55
N LEU A 74 -11.67 1.50 17.23
CA LEU A 74 -10.88 2.49 16.53
C LEU A 74 -11.79 3.62 16.05
N TRP A 75 -11.30 4.85 16.15
CA TRP A 75 -11.95 6.02 15.55
C TRP A 75 -11.16 6.49 14.34
N LEU A 76 -11.88 6.67 13.23
CA LEU A 76 -11.38 7.26 11.99
C LEU A 76 -12.12 8.57 11.74
N SER A 77 -11.43 9.54 11.14
CA SER A 77 -12.05 10.77 10.65
C SER A 77 -11.93 10.82 9.12
N TRP A 78 -13.02 11.25 8.49
CA TRP A 78 -13.08 11.54 7.07
C TRP A 78 -13.60 12.96 6.88
N SER A 79 -13.05 13.69 5.90
CA SER A 79 -13.38 15.11 5.71
C SER A 79 -14.67 15.36 4.93
N GLY A 80 -15.26 14.32 4.33
CA GLY A 80 -16.56 14.41 3.68
C GLY A 80 -17.70 14.13 4.65
N THR A 81 -18.92 14.42 4.22
CA THR A 81 -20.19 14.06 4.86
C THR A 81 -21.00 13.16 3.94
N ASP A 82 -22.17 12.70 4.40
CA ASP A 82 -23.09 11.86 3.64
C ASP A 82 -22.44 10.56 3.16
N ALA A 83 -21.60 9.97 4.02
CA ALA A 83 -20.89 8.74 3.73
C ALA A 83 -21.88 7.60 3.49
N THR A 84 -21.90 7.06 2.26
CA THR A 84 -22.68 5.86 1.98
C THR A 84 -22.08 4.65 2.70
N GLU A 85 -22.86 3.57 2.85
CA GLU A 85 -22.35 2.29 3.38
C GLU A 85 -21.07 1.83 2.65
N HIS A 86 -21.04 2.00 1.33
CA HIS A 86 -19.88 1.66 0.52
C HIS A 86 -18.65 2.54 0.84
N ASP A 87 -18.86 3.84 1.09
CA ASP A 87 -17.79 4.75 1.48
C ASP A 87 -17.25 4.39 2.86
N VAL A 88 -18.13 4.13 3.84
CA VAL A 88 -17.73 3.68 5.19
C VAL A 88 -16.89 2.42 5.12
N ASP A 89 -17.35 1.43 4.34
CA ASP A 89 -16.61 0.18 4.16
C ASP A 89 -15.25 0.38 3.49
N ARG A 90 -15.20 1.19 2.44
CA ARG A 90 -13.95 1.52 1.75
C ARG A 90 -12.97 2.23 2.68
N LEU A 91 -13.43 3.14 3.54
CA LEU A 91 -12.59 3.93 4.43
C LEU A 91 -11.91 3.06 5.50
N TRP A 92 -12.65 2.19 6.19
CA TRP A 92 -12.03 1.32 7.19
C TRP A 92 -11.15 0.24 6.54
N GLN A 93 -11.54 -0.28 5.38
CA GLN A 93 -10.71 -1.23 4.64
C GLN A 93 -9.40 -0.58 4.19
N ALA A 94 -9.43 0.66 3.71
CA ALA A 94 -8.24 1.42 3.37
C ALA A 94 -7.33 1.63 4.58
N PHE A 95 -7.91 1.93 5.76
CA PHE A 95 -7.14 2.04 7.00
C PHE A 95 -6.40 0.74 7.33
N LEU A 96 -7.04 -0.42 7.19
CA LEU A 96 -6.38 -1.71 7.45
C LEU A 96 -5.20 -1.99 6.49
N ARG A 97 -5.19 -1.36 5.30
CA ARG A 97 -4.07 -1.45 4.34
C ARG A 97 -2.91 -0.52 4.67
N ARG A 98 -2.99 0.35 5.68
CA ARG A 98 -1.86 1.22 6.06
C ARG A 98 -0.61 0.43 6.41
N PHE A 99 -0.78 -0.72 7.07
CA PHE A 99 0.34 -1.60 7.40
C PHE A 99 0.93 -2.27 6.16
N ASP A 100 0.13 -2.54 5.11
CA ASP A 100 0.66 -3.05 3.84
C ASP A 100 1.65 -2.04 3.23
N LEU A 101 1.38 -0.73 3.33
CA LEU A 101 2.29 0.31 2.85
C LEU A 101 3.58 0.36 3.67
N GLU A 102 3.48 0.40 5.00
CA GLU A 102 4.64 0.39 5.92
C GLU A 102 5.54 -0.83 5.67
N HIS A 103 4.97 -2.03 5.55
CA HIS A 103 5.75 -3.25 5.32
C HIS A 103 6.30 -3.36 3.90
N THR A 104 5.68 -2.69 2.91
CA THR A 104 6.18 -2.66 1.54
C THR A 104 7.35 -1.66 1.41
N SER A 105 7.30 -0.52 2.10
CA SER A 105 8.33 0.51 2.03
C SER A 105 9.47 0.33 3.05
N ALA A 106 9.27 -0.42 4.14
CA ALA A 106 10.29 -0.70 5.17
C ALA A 106 11.40 -1.70 4.74
N GLY A 107 11.46 -2.07 3.45
CA GLY A 107 12.59 -2.81 2.90
C GLY A 107 13.90 -2.00 2.97
N PRO A 108 15.08 -2.66 2.90
CA PRO A 108 16.35 -1.95 2.92
C PRO A 108 16.40 -0.92 1.77
N SER A 109 16.42 0.36 2.13
CA SER A 109 16.69 1.44 1.18
C SER A 109 18.19 1.48 0.91
N PRO A 110 18.64 1.49 -0.35
CA PRO A 110 20.05 1.48 -0.69
C PRO A 110 20.68 2.86 -0.45
N GLY A 111 20.85 3.27 0.80
CA GLY A 111 21.59 4.48 1.20
C GLY A 111 21.29 5.72 0.34
N LEU A 112 20.03 5.91 -0.07
CA LEU A 112 19.67 6.92 -1.08
C LEU A 112 19.59 8.29 -0.42
N CYS A 113 20.52 9.18 -0.76
CA CYS A 113 20.54 10.55 -0.23
C CYS A 113 19.75 11.54 -1.07
N ALA A 114 19.48 11.24 -2.35
CA ALA A 114 18.79 12.16 -3.26
C ALA A 114 17.27 11.90 -3.31
N PRO A 115 16.41 12.93 -3.16
CA PRO A 115 14.95 12.74 -3.13
C PRO A 115 14.36 12.05 -4.37
N HIS A 116 14.86 12.38 -5.57
CA HIS A 116 14.40 11.75 -6.80
C HIS A 116 14.77 10.26 -6.88
N ALA A 117 15.94 9.89 -6.35
CA ALA A 117 16.38 8.50 -6.29
C ALA A 117 15.52 7.70 -5.30
N ALA A 118 15.22 8.27 -4.14
CA ALA A 118 14.30 7.68 -3.16
C ALA A 118 12.88 7.50 -3.73
N ALA A 119 12.36 8.48 -4.49
CA ALA A 119 11.07 8.37 -5.17
C ALA A 119 11.08 7.25 -6.23
N THR A 120 12.13 7.19 -7.06
CA THR A 120 12.30 6.14 -8.08
C THR A 120 12.39 4.76 -7.44
N TRP A 121 13.16 4.62 -6.37
CA TRP A 121 13.28 3.39 -5.61
C TRP A 121 11.94 2.94 -5.04
N THR A 122 11.18 3.87 -4.45
CA THR A 122 9.83 3.59 -3.93
C THR A 122 8.92 3.06 -5.03
N LEU A 123 8.93 3.68 -6.21
CA LEU A 123 8.15 3.21 -7.37
C LEU A 123 8.58 1.82 -7.85
N LEU A 124 9.88 1.53 -7.88
CA LEU A 124 10.40 0.19 -8.22
C LEU A 124 9.93 -0.87 -7.22
N ILE A 125 10.02 -0.57 -5.92
CA ILE A 125 9.55 -1.47 -4.86
C ILE A 125 8.05 -1.71 -4.99
N LEU A 126 7.25 -0.67 -5.24
CA LEU A 126 5.82 -0.80 -5.45
C LEU A 126 5.51 -1.65 -6.69
N ALA A 127 6.18 -1.41 -7.82
CA ALA A 127 5.99 -2.17 -9.05
C ALA A 127 6.33 -3.67 -8.88
N VAL A 128 7.43 -3.98 -8.19
CA VAL A 128 7.83 -5.37 -7.88
C VAL A 128 6.81 -6.03 -6.96
N HIS A 129 6.38 -5.38 -5.88
CA HIS A 129 5.38 -5.95 -4.97
C HIS A 129 4.04 -6.14 -5.64
N THR A 130 3.60 -5.21 -6.48
CA THR A 130 2.39 -5.35 -7.30
C THR A 130 2.49 -6.57 -8.22
N ARG A 131 3.61 -6.73 -8.92
CA ARG A 131 3.83 -7.90 -9.79
C ARG A 131 3.79 -9.22 -9.03
N LEU A 132 4.38 -9.27 -7.84
CA LEU A 132 4.32 -10.47 -6.97
C LEU A 132 2.90 -10.73 -6.45
N ARG A 133 2.13 -9.69 -6.08
CA ARG A 133 0.74 -9.84 -5.64
C ARG A 133 -0.16 -10.32 -6.78
N LEU A 134 0.02 -9.82 -8.01
CA LEU A 134 -0.73 -10.26 -9.18
C LEU A 134 -0.40 -11.70 -9.60
N ALA A 135 0.87 -12.11 -9.48
CA ALA A 135 1.29 -13.47 -9.83
C ALA A 135 0.94 -14.53 -8.78
N ARG A 136 0.33 -14.13 -7.65
CA ARG A 136 -0.02 -15.00 -6.54
C ARG A 136 -0.80 -16.26 -6.97
N GLY A 137 -1.79 -16.10 -7.85
CA GLY A 137 -2.61 -17.21 -8.36
C GLY A 137 -1.94 -18.03 -9.47
N LEU A 138 -0.79 -17.59 -9.97
CA LEU A 138 -0.06 -18.23 -11.08
C LEU A 138 1.11 -19.07 -10.59
N VAL A 139 1.44 -19.01 -9.29
CA VAL A 139 2.67 -19.56 -8.72
C VAL A 139 2.42 -20.73 -7.79
N GLN A 140 3.17 -21.82 -8.00
CA GLN A 140 3.21 -22.95 -7.08
C GLN A 140 3.93 -22.55 -5.78
N ASP A 141 3.37 -22.86 -4.62
CA ASP A 141 3.99 -22.57 -3.33
C ASP A 141 5.20 -23.48 -3.08
N LEU A 142 6.40 -22.98 -3.43
CA LEU A 142 7.67 -23.62 -3.10
C LEU A 142 8.04 -23.38 -1.63
N ARG A 143 7.25 -23.99 -0.75
CA ARG A 143 7.41 -23.93 0.71
C ARG A 143 8.63 -24.73 1.18
N ARG A 144 9.23 -24.28 2.28
CA ARG A 144 10.21 -25.09 3.02
C ARG A 144 9.50 -26.21 3.79
N PRO A 145 10.18 -27.30 4.15
CA PRO A 145 9.55 -28.44 4.81
C PRO A 145 8.79 -28.10 6.10
N TRP A 146 9.32 -27.15 6.90
CA TRP A 146 8.74 -26.69 8.17
C TRP A 146 7.74 -25.54 8.02
N GLU A 147 7.52 -25.06 6.80
CA GLU A 147 6.63 -23.94 6.53
C GLU A 147 5.18 -24.46 6.35
N LYS A 148 4.23 -23.86 7.08
CA LYS A 148 2.80 -24.19 6.96
C LYS A 148 2.33 -23.96 5.51
N PRO A 149 1.53 -24.88 4.93
CA PRO A 149 0.87 -24.65 3.64
C PRO A 149 -0.08 -23.46 3.71
N LEU A 150 -0.12 -22.67 2.64
CA LEU A 150 -1.04 -21.56 2.48
C LEU A 150 -1.87 -21.76 1.22
N GLN A 151 -3.12 -21.29 1.23
CA GLN A 151 -3.91 -21.25 0.00
C GLN A 151 -3.31 -20.25 -0.98
N ALA A 152 -3.56 -20.42 -2.29
CA ALA A 152 -3.03 -19.53 -3.32
C ALA A 152 -3.34 -18.05 -2.99
N ALA A 153 -4.57 -17.73 -2.57
CA ALA A 153 -4.99 -16.37 -2.20
C ALA A 153 -4.24 -15.77 -1.00
N GLU A 154 -3.59 -16.59 -0.17
CA GLU A 154 -2.93 -16.19 1.07
C GLU A 154 -1.39 -16.11 0.93
N LEU A 155 -0.83 -16.48 -0.22
CA LEU A 155 0.62 -16.48 -0.41
C LEU A 155 1.21 -15.07 -0.26
N THR A 156 2.20 -14.95 0.62
CA THR A 156 2.91 -13.68 0.83
C THR A 156 3.83 -13.37 -0.37
N PRO A 157 4.16 -12.09 -0.63
CA PRO A 157 5.08 -11.73 -1.71
C PRO A 157 6.41 -12.50 -1.66
N ALA A 158 6.91 -12.78 -0.44
CA ALA A 158 8.12 -13.57 -0.24
C ALA A 158 7.98 -15.04 -0.67
N ARG A 159 6.82 -15.67 -0.44
CA ARG A 159 6.52 -17.03 -0.92
C ARG A 159 6.38 -17.06 -2.43
N VAL A 160 5.60 -16.12 -2.99
CA VAL A 160 5.42 -16.00 -4.44
C VAL A 160 6.77 -15.80 -5.13
N ARG A 161 7.67 -14.96 -4.59
CA ARG A 161 9.01 -14.74 -5.15
C ARG A 161 9.81 -16.03 -5.35
N ARG A 162 9.65 -17.04 -4.50
CA ARG A 162 10.40 -18.32 -4.61
C ARG A 162 9.96 -19.13 -5.84
N GLY A 163 8.66 -19.21 -6.10
CA GLY A 163 8.11 -19.87 -7.30
C GLY A 163 7.97 -18.94 -8.51
N PHE A 164 8.18 -17.63 -8.35
CA PHE A 164 8.01 -16.67 -9.44
C PHE A 164 8.96 -16.95 -10.62
N GLY A 165 10.16 -17.48 -10.34
CA GLY A 165 11.12 -17.90 -11.36
C GLY A 165 10.67 -19.14 -12.15
N THR A 166 9.88 -20.03 -11.54
CA THR A 166 9.38 -21.25 -12.18
C THR A 166 8.10 -21.01 -12.99
N CYS A 167 7.39 -19.92 -12.72
CA CYS A 167 6.16 -19.53 -13.41
C CYS A 167 6.38 -18.81 -14.74
N ALA A 168 7.34 -19.25 -15.53
CA ALA A 168 7.46 -18.77 -16.89
C ALA A 168 6.45 -19.50 -17.81
N PRO A 169 5.32 -18.89 -18.24
CA PRO A 169 4.80 -19.21 -19.54
C PRO A 169 5.84 -18.66 -20.53
N ARG A 170 6.47 -19.55 -21.30
CA ARG A 170 7.07 -19.29 -22.63
C ARG A 170 7.44 -17.81 -22.80
N ARG A 171 8.46 -17.30 -22.08
CA ARG A 171 8.90 -15.92 -22.26
C ARG A 171 9.20 -15.78 -23.74
N ARG A 172 8.41 -14.99 -24.49
CA ARG A 172 8.93 -14.36 -25.70
C ARG A 172 10.19 -13.68 -25.20
N ARG A 173 11.36 -14.23 -25.56
CA ARG A 173 12.62 -13.55 -25.37
C ARG A 173 12.38 -12.19 -26.01
N LEU A 174 12.50 -11.12 -25.22
CA LEU A 174 12.75 -9.82 -25.83
C LEU A 174 13.94 -10.06 -26.76
N PRO A 175 13.86 -9.66 -28.05
CA PRO A 175 14.98 -9.82 -28.94
C PRO A 175 16.19 -9.23 -28.24
N VAL A 176 17.23 -10.05 -28.08
CA VAL A 176 18.53 -9.56 -27.62
C VAL A 176 18.88 -8.45 -28.59
N CYS A 177 19.02 -7.22 -28.10
CA CYS A 177 19.66 -6.19 -28.91
C CYS A 177 20.99 -6.78 -29.36
N PRO A 178 21.28 -6.89 -30.66
CA PRO A 178 22.60 -7.33 -31.10
C PRO A 178 23.61 -6.40 -30.42
N ASN A 179 24.68 -7.00 -29.87
CA ASN A 179 25.76 -6.22 -29.27
C ASN A 179 26.13 -5.10 -30.26
N PRO A 180 26.42 -3.88 -29.77
CA PRO A 180 26.98 -2.87 -30.65
C PRO A 180 28.23 -3.48 -31.32
N PRO A 181 28.42 -3.27 -32.64
CA PRO A 181 29.64 -3.71 -33.28
C PRO A 181 30.82 -3.16 -32.48
N GLY A 182 31.78 -4.03 -32.15
CA GLY A 182 33.00 -3.62 -31.48
C GLY A 182 33.70 -2.51 -32.27
N PRO A 183 34.58 -1.73 -31.62
CA PRO A 183 35.26 -0.64 -32.29
C PRO A 183 35.94 -1.16 -33.56
N VAL A 184 35.65 -0.53 -34.70
CA VAL A 184 36.38 -0.73 -35.95
C VAL A 184 37.82 -0.31 -35.67
N THR A 185 38.74 -1.25 -35.68
CA THR A 185 40.17 -0.97 -35.83
C THR A 185 40.36 -0.41 -37.25
N ASP A 186 40.63 0.88 -37.35
CA ASP A 186 41.10 1.51 -38.58
C ASP A 186 42.49 0.94 -38.88
N ASP A 187 42.56 -0.05 -39.78
CA ASP A 187 43.80 -0.44 -40.44
C ASP A 187 44.13 0.65 -41.48
N LEU A 188 45.02 1.58 -41.11
CA LEU A 188 45.58 2.57 -42.03
C LEU A 188 46.35 1.85 -43.16
N PRO A 189 46.04 2.10 -44.44
CA PRO A 189 46.78 1.50 -45.55
C PRO A 189 48.18 2.11 -45.67
N GLY A 190 49.17 1.23 -45.77
CA GLY A 190 50.59 1.58 -45.85
C GLY A 190 50.96 2.39 -47.09
N THR A 191 51.78 3.42 -46.86
CA THR A 191 52.40 4.28 -47.86
C THR A 191 53.43 3.51 -48.69
N GLU A 192 53.23 3.39 -50.00
CA GLU A 192 54.26 2.87 -50.92
C GLU A 192 55.40 3.88 -51.14
N PRO A 193 56.68 3.45 -51.18
CA PRO A 193 57.79 4.34 -51.53
C PRO A 193 57.97 4.46 -53.05
N ARG A 194 57.95 5.71 -53.54
CA ARG A 194 58.36 6.10 -54.90
C ARG A 194 59.83 5.76 -55.16
N ARG A 195 60.10 5.00 -56.24
CA ARG A 195 61.41 4.99 -56.90
C ARG A 195 61.43 6.04 -58.01
N THR A 196 62.37 6.96 -57.95
CA THR A 196 62.84 7.74 -59.11
C THR A 196 63.81 6.90 -59.94
N THR A 197 63.76 7.10 -61.25
CA THR A 197 64.64 6.54 -62.30
C THR A 197 66.12 6.67 -62.00
#